data_AF-A0A7K2KTT2-F1
#
_entry.id   AF-A0A7K2KTT2-F1
#
_cell.length_a   1.000
_cell.length_b   1.000
_cell.length_c   1.000
_cell.angle_alpha   90.00
_cell.angle_beta   90.00
_cell.angle_gamma   90.00
#
_symmetry.space_group_name_H-M   'P 1'
#
loop_
_entity.id
_entity.type
_entity.pdbx_description
1 polymer ?
#
loop_
_entity_poly.entity_id
_entity_poly.type
_entity_poly.pdbx_seq_one_letter_code
_entity_poly.pdbx_strand_id
1 'polypeptide(L)'
;MTTTGRRALLTAGASVAAAAALSGCTSSGDPGPRKPDPAAREAERVARAEAALRLRSVTASRTLLERYDAALAAHPALAPRLTALRRSVAAHAAALGEGGTTVRPATAPPTP
;
A
#
# COMPACT_ATOMS: atom_id res chain seq x y z
N MET A 1 -3.44 54.33 -11.50
CA MET A 1 -3.04 53.96 -12.88
C MET A 1 -1.71 53.21 -12.80
N THR A 2 -1.77 51.87 -12.74
CA THR A 2 -0.58 51.01 -12.83
C THR A 2 -0.91 49.90 -13.81
N THR A 3 -0.53 50.16 -15.05
CA THR A 3 -0.75 49.34 -16.23
C THR A 3 0.34 48.27 -16.31
N THR A 4 -0.08 47.04 -16.59
CA THR A 4 0.62 45.98 -17.34
C THR A 4 1.95 45.43 -16.81
N GLY A 5 2.00 44.12 -16.55
CA GLY A 5 3.31 43.43 -16.50
C GLY A 5 3.40 42.01 -15.92
N ARG A 6 2.33 41.30 -15.57
CA ARG A 6 2.46 39.92 -15.03
C ARG A 6 1.94 38.79 -15.91
N ARG A 7 1.11 39.06 -16.92
CA ARG A 7 0.55 38.00 -17.80
C ARG A 7 1.43 37.60 -18.98
N ALA A 8 2.47 38.36 -19.32
CA ALA A 8 3.31 38.09 -20.49
C ALA A 8 4.45 37.09 -20.24
N LEU A 9 4.73 36.70 -18.99
CA LEU A 9 5.82 35.77 -18.66
C LEU A 9 5.38 34.30 -18.51
N LEU A 10 4.09 34.01 -18.65
CA LEU A 10 3.55 32.64 -18.50
C LEU A 10 3.35 31.89 -19.83
N THR A 11 3.61 32.53 -20.98
CA THR A 11 3.35 31.94 -22.31
C THR A 11 4.60 31.60 -23.11
N ALA A 12 5.81 31.78 -22.56
CA ALA A 12 7.08 31.59 -23.30
C ALA A 12 7.85 30.31 -22.92
N GLY A 13 7.27 29.39 -22.15
CA GLY A 13 7.96 28.18 -21.65
C GLY A 13 7.36 26.84 -22.07
N ALA A 14 6.44 26.81 -23.05
CA ALA A 14 5.63 25.62 -23.38
C ALA A 14 5.94 24.99 -24.76
N SER A 15 7.12 25.24 -25.33
CA SER A 15 7.57 24.64 -26.58
C SER A 15 9.09 24.54 -26.51
N VAL A 16 9.70 23.41 -26.12
CA VAL A 16 10.25 22.42 -27.07
C VAL A 16 10.63 21.09 -26.36
N ALA A 17 10.32 20.89 -25.07
CA ALA A 17 10.77 19.71 -24.31
C ALA A 17 9.70 18.61 -24.11
N ALA A 18 8.73 18.45 -25.02
CA ALA A 18 7.64 17.48 -24.89
C ALA A 18 7.62 16.39 -25.98
N ALA A 19 8.64 16.29 -26.83
CA ALA A 19 8.70 15.29 -27.90
C ALA A 19 9.67 14.11 -27.64
N ALA A 20 10.53 14.19 -26.62
CA ALA A 20 11.50 13.13 -26.30
C ALA A 20 11.09 12.21 -25.14
N ALA A 21 10.01 12.53 -24.42
CA ALA A 21 9.50 11.69 -23.32
C ALA A 21 8.43 10.66 -23.78
N LEU A 22 8.14 10.58 -25.09
CA LEU A 22 7.15 9.67 -25.68
C LEU A 22 7.78 8.48 -26.43
N SER A 23 9.12 8.39 -26.51
CA SER A 23 9.82 7.26 -27.14
C SER A 23 9.88 5.99 -26.26
N GLY A 24 9.41 6.07 -25.01
CA GLY A 24 9.30 4.90 -24.13
C GLY A 24 8.17 3.92 -24.50
N CYS A 25 7.31 4.26 -25.47
CA CYS A 25 6.14 3.47 -25.85
C CYS A 25 6.28 2.62 -27.13
N THR A 26 7.48 2.45 -27.72
CA THR A 26 7.66 1.54 -28.87
C THR A 26 8.53 0.34 -28.50
N SER A 27 7.88 -0.76 -28.11
CA SER A 27 8.49 -2.09 -28.10
C SER A 27 8.79 -2.50 -29.55
N SER A 28 10.07 -2.63 -29.90
CA SER A 28 10.51 -3.24 -31.15
C SER A 28 11.43 -4.42 -30.85
N GLY A 29 10.85 -5.62 -30.96
CA GLY A 29 11.40 -6.82 -31.58
C GLY A 29 12.77 -7.37 -31.18
N ASP A 30 12.77 -8.52 -30.50
CA ASP A 30 13.74 -9.62 -30.71
C ASP A 30 13.03 -10.96 -30.44
N PRO A 31 13.09 -11.99 -31.33
CA PRO A 31 12.53 -13.30 -31.08
C PRO A 31 13.54 -14.19 -30.34
N GLY A 32 14.01 -13.73 -29.19
CA GLY A 32 14.68 -14.57 -28.19
C GLY A 32 13.67 -15.31 -27.31
N PRO A 33 14.08 -16.32 -26.53
CA PRO A 33 13.19 -17.03 -25.60
C PRO A 33 12.47 -15.99 -24.71
N ARG A 34 11.13 -15.97 -24.77
CA ARG A 34 10.29 -14.93 -24.17
C ARG A 34 10.68 -14.70 -22.71
N LYS A 35 11.49 -13.66 -22.45
CA LYS A 35 11.75 -13.18 -21.11
C LYS A 35 10.39 -12.78 -20.53
N PRO A 36 10.07 -13.13 -19.27
CA PRO A 36 8.85 -12.64 -18.64
C PRO A 36 8.77 -11.12 -18.76
N ASP A 37 7.57 -10.63 -19.04
CA ASP A 37 7.27 -9.19 -19.14
C ASP A 37 7.85 -8.48 -17.90
N PRO A 38 8.62 -7.39 -18.05
CA PRO A 38 9.06 -6.58 -16.91
C PRO A 38 7.94 -6.26 -15.92
N ALA A 39 6.70 -6.03 -16.38
CA ALA A 39 5.55 -5.79 -15.51
C ALA A 39 5.21 -7.01 -14.61
N ALA A 40 5.27 -8.22 -15.16
CA ALA A 40 5.00 -9.44 -14.41
C ALA A 40 6.05 -9.68 -13.31
N ARG A 41 7.32 -9.38 -13.58
CA ARG A 41 8.38 -9.49 -12.56
C ARG A 41 8.20 -8.49 -11.43
N GLU A 42 7.78 -7.28 -11.75
CA GLU A 42 7.53 -6.25 -10.73
C GLU A 42 6.33 -6.62 -9.85
N ALA A 43 5.23 -7.10 -10.47
CA ALA A 43 4.08 -7.60 -9.73
C ALA A 43 4.47 -8.73 -8.75
N GLU A 44 5.33 -9.66 -9.17
CA GLU A 44 5.83 -10.73 -8.30
C GLU A 44 6.72 -10.19 -7.16
N ARG A 45 7.56 -9.18 -7.44
CA ARG A 45 8.37 -8.51 -6.40
C ARG A 45 7.49 -7.83 -5.36
N VAL A 46 6.48 -7.09 -5.80
CA VAL A 46 5.51 -6.42 -4.92
C VAL A 46 4.75 -7.43 -4.08
N ALA A 47 4.22 -8.50 -4.70
CA ALA A 47 3.50 -9.55 -3.99
C ALA A 47 4.35 -10.21 -2.90
N ARG A 48 5.63 -10.52 -3.20
CA ARG A 48 6.56 -11.07 -2.20
C ARG A 48 6.86 -10.08 -1.06
N ALA A 49 7.06 -8.80 -1.38
CA ALA A 49 7.31 -7.77 -0.38
C ALA A 49 6.09 -7.57 0.54
N GLU A 50 4.89 -7.57 -0.03
CA GLU A 50 3.63 -7.46 0.70
C GLU A 50 3.39 -8.67 1.61
N ALA A 51 3.62 -9.89 1.10
CA ALA A 51 3.54 -11.11 1.91
C ALA A 51 4.52 -11.09 3.09
N ALA A 52 5.76 -10.66 2.86
CA ALA A 52 6.76 -10.51 3.92
C ALA A 52 6.35 -9.46 4.96
N LEU A 53 5.75 -8.35 4.53
CA LEU A 53 5.23 -7.33 5.44
C LEU A 53 4.08 -7.87 6.29
N ARG A 54 3.09 -8.54 5.67
CA ARG A 54 1.99 -9.18 6.39
C ARG A 54 2.48 -10.16 7.45
N LEU A 55 3.43 -11.02 7.09
CA LEU A 55 4.01 -11.97 8.01
C LEU A 55 4.61 -11.27 9.24
N ARG A 56 5.40 -10.22 9.04
CA ARG A 56 5.98 -9.44 10.16
C ARG A 56 4.89 -8.82 11.03
N SER A 57 3.86 -8.26 10.43
CA SER A 57 2.74 -7.63 11.15
C SER A 57 1.94 -8.65 11.98
N VAL A 58 1.68 -9.84 11.44
CA VAL A 58 1.04 -10.95 12.17
C VAL A 58 1.90 -11.38 13.35
N THR A 59 3.20 -11.59 13.13
CA THR A 59 4.13 -11.98 14.20
C THR A 59 4.17 -10.94 15.31
N ALA A 60 4.29 -9.66 14.98
CA ALA A 60 4.27 -8.58 15.98
C ALA A 60 2.96 -8.55 16.78
N SER A 61 1.82 -8.75 16.10
CA SER A 61 0.50 -8.80 16.75
C SER A 61 0.37 -9.98 17.71
N ARG A 62 0.91 -11.16 17.35
CA ARG A 62 0.93 -12.35 18.22
C ARG A 62 1.81 -12.14 19.45
N THR A 63 3.01 -11.59 19.27
CA THR A 63 3.88 -11.23 20.41
C THR A 63 3.20 -10.22 21.34
N LEU A 64 2.41 -9.29 20.81
CA LEU A 64 1.64 -8.37 21.64
C LEU A 64 0.54 -9.09 22.45
N LEU A 65 -0.14 -10.07 21.87
CA LEU A 65 -1.12 -10.90 22.59
C LEU A 65 -0.47 -11.65 23.75
N GLU A 66 0.69 -12.26 23.53
CA GLU A 66 1.45 -12.95 24.58
C GLU A 66 1.78 -12.02 25.76
N ARG A 67 2.15 -10.76 25.47
CA ARG A 67 2.40 -9.75 26.52
C ARG A 67 1.14 -9.38 27.28
N TYR A 68 0.00 -9.26 26.60
CA TYR A 68 -1.27 -9.02 27.28
C TYR A 68 -1.70 -10.20 28.14
N ASP A 69 -1.49 -11.43 27.67
CA ASP A 69 -1.78 -12.64 28.44
C ASP A 69 -0.90 -12.73 29.69
N ALA A 70 0.40 -12.42 29.58
CA ALA A 70 1.30 -12.32 30.72
C ALA A 70 0.89 -11.22 31.72
N ALA A 71 0.49 -10.04 31.21
CA ALA A 71 0.01 -8.95 32.07
C ALA A 71 -1.29 -9.30 32.80
N LEU A 72 -2.20 -10.03 32.15
CA LEU A 72 -3.44 -10.52 32.76
C LEU A 72 -3.16 -11.56 33.85
N ALA A 73 -2.17 -12.43 33.63
CA ALA A 73 -1.75 -13.42 34.62
C ALA A 73 -1.15 -12.75 35.87
N ALA A 74 -0.32 -11.72 35.70
CA ALA A 74 0.29 -10.98 36.81
C ALA A 74 -0.70 -10.01 37.50
N HIS A 75 -1.63 -9.43 36.76
CA HIS A 75 -2.54 -8.39 37.24
C HIS A 75 -4.01 -8.63 36.82
N PRO A 76 -4.71 -9.58 37.45
CA PRO A 76 -6.09 -9.94 37.09
C PRO A 76 -7.07 -8.77 37.17
N ALA A 77 -6.81 -7.79 38.04
CA ALA A 77 -7.64 -6.58 38.18
C ALA A 77 -7.74 -5.74 36.89
N LEU A 78 -6.82 -5.89 35.93
CA LEU A 78 -6.84 -5.19 34.64
C LEU A 78 -7.72 -5.88 33.58
N ALA A 79 -8.27 -7.05 33.88
CA ALA A 79 -9.05 -7.85 32.94
C ALA A 79 -10.18 -7.10 32.22
N PRO A 80 -10.99 -6.25 32.88
CA PRO A 80 -12.07 -5.54 32.20
C PRO A 80 -11.58 -4.61 31.08
N ARG A 81 -10.38 -4.03 31.21
CA ARG A 81 -9.82 -3.09 30.23
C ARG A 81 -9.02 -3.82 29.15
N LEU A 82 -8.20 -4.81 29.56
CA LEU A 82 -7.31 -5.53 28.64
C LEU A 82 -8.05 -6.52 27.73
N THR A 83 -9.19 -7.08 28.15
CA THR A 83 -9.94 -8.03 27.33
C THR A 83 -10.40 -7.42 26.01
N ALA A 84 -10.88 -6.17 26.03
CA ALA A 84 -11.30 -5.48 24.80
C ALA A 84 -10.13 -5.26 23.83
N LEU A 85 -8.98 -4.81 24.35
CA LEU A 85 -7.76 -4.60 23.56
C LEU A 85 -7.24 -5.92 22.97
N ARG A 86 -7.21 -6.98 23.78
CA ARG A 86 -6.80 -8.33 23.35
C ARG A 86 -7.66 -8.85 22.20
N ARG A 87 -9.00 -8.67 22.27
CA ARG A 87 -9.90 -9.04 21.17
C ARG A 87 -9.61 -8.27 19.89
N SER A 88 -9.36 -6.96 20.00
CA SER A 88 -9.01 -6.14 18.83
C SER A 88 -7.72 -6.59 18.15
N VAL A 89 -6.68 -6.91 18.93
CA VAL A 89 -5.40 -7.39 18.37
C VAL A 89 -5.54 -8.78 17.77
N ALA A 90 -6.32 -9.67 18.38
CA ALA A 90 -6.62 -10.98 17.81
C ALA A 90 -7.35 -10.86 16.47
N ALA A 91 -8.35 -9.97 16.37
CA ALA A 91 -9.03 -9.68 15.11
C ALA A 91 -8.08 -9.10 14.05
N HIS A 92 -7.16 -8.22 14.43
CA HIS A 92 -6.15 -7.67 13.52
C HIS A 92 -5.20 -8.75 13.00
N ALA A 93 -4.71 -9.62 13.88
CA ALA A 93 -3.84 -10.74 13.50
C ALA A 93 -4.55 -11.74 12.57
N ALA A 94 -5.85 -11.99 12.80
CA ALA A 94 -6.67 -12.81 11.93
C ALA A 94 -6.84 -12.17 10.54
N ALA A 95 -7.21 -10.89 10.48
CA ALA A 95 -7.38 -10.15 9.22
C ALA A 95 -6.08 -10.06 8.39
N LEU A 96 -4.93 -9.97 9.04
CA LEU A 96 -3.63 -10.00 8.36
C LEU A 96 -3.18 -11.41 7.94
N GLY A 97 -3.62 -12.44 8.68
CA GLY A 97 -3.26 -13.84 8.47
C GLY A 97 -4.16 -14.59 7.48
N GLU A 98 -5.40 -14.13 7.30
CA GLU A 98 -6.33 -14.61 6.26
C GLU A 98 -5.87 -14.12 4.88
N GLY A 99 -4.80 -14.74 4.38
CA GLY A 99 -4.66 -15.18 2.99
C GLY A 99 -5.08 -14.23 1.85
N GLY A 100 -4.73 -12.95 1.90
CA GLY A 100 -4.37 -12.15 0.71
C GLY A 100 -5.37 -12.06 -0.46
N THR A 101 -6.67 -12.28 -0.28
CA THR A 101 -7.65 -12.19 -1.38
C THR A 101 -8.88 -11.39 -0.98
N THR A 102 -9.18 -10.40 -1.84
CA THR A 102 -10.38 -9.54 -1.86
C THR A 102 -10.46 -8.42 -0.81
N VAL A 103 -9.58 -7.43 -0.93
CA VAL A 103 -10.05 -6.06 -0.68
C VAL A 103 -11.04 -5.74 -1.79
N ARG A 104 -12.34 -5.93 -1.53
CA ARG A 104 -13.39 -5.37 -2.39
C ARG A 104 -13.28 -3.84 -2.27
N PRO A 105 -13.00 -3.08 -3.35
CA PRO A 105 -13.03 -1.64 -3.27
C PRO A 105 -14.42 -1.22 -2.78
N ALA A 106 -14.47 -0.34 -1.77
CA ALA A 106 -15.72 0.25 -1.35
C ALA A 106 -16.29 1.01 -2.54
N THR A 107 -17.34 0.46 -3.15
CA THR A 107 -18.17 1.19 -4.11
C THR A 107 -18.62 2.47 -3.43
N ALA A 108 -18.26 3.60 -4.03
CA ALA A 108 -18.64 4.93 -3.59
C ALA A 108 -20.16 5.02 -3.34
N PRO A 109 -20.61 5.83 -2.37
CA PRO A 109 -22.03 5.98 -2.11
C PRO A 109 -22.74 6.54 -3.36
N PRO A 110 -23.97 6.08 -3.67
CA PRO A 110 -24.74 6.70 -4.74
C PRO A 110 -25.00 8.15 -4.37
N THR A 111 -24.63 9.06 -5.26
CA THR A 111 -25.04 10.47 -5.17
C THR A 111 -26.55 10.57 -5.40
N PRO A 112 -27.26 11.44 -4.64
CA PRO A 112 -28.69 11.67 -4.82
C PRO A 112 -29.02 12.29 -6.18
#